data_AF-A0A183F5C4-F1
#
_entry.id   AF-A0A183F5C4-F1
#
_cell.length_a   1.000
_cell.length_b   1.000
_cell.length_c   1.000
_cell.angle_alpha   90.00
_cell.angle_beta   90.00
_cell.angle_gamma   90.00
#
_symmetry.space_group_name_H-M   'P 1'
#
loop_
_entity.id
_entity.type
_entity.pdbx_description
1 polymer ?
#
loop_
_entity_poly.entity_id
_entity_poly.type
_entity_poly.pdbx_seq_one_letter_code
_entity_poly.pdbx_strand_id
1 'polypeptide(L)'
;MTPFVSFEQGASIGAHSHAMWTNGDVRPSNSMINGTTDDLWKLDGGNRQVTGRQGTAGLFTTFPAPYMSTWGSLLDQIIGTAILAGLICLITDKRHRIPVGFVPPLAGAIMSMVAMTFGANGGFAINPARDLGPRLFTLCAGYGWEVFRFVYAAC
;
A
#
# COMPACT_ATOMS: atom_id res chain seq x y z
N MET A 1 -23.30 31.98 -0.10
CA MET A 1 -23.96 32.01 1.23
C MET A 1 -24.04 30.58 1.73
N THR A 2 -23.23 30.22 2.72
CA THR A 2 -23.52 29.09 3.63
C THR A 2 -24.71 29.46 4.50
N PRO A 3 -25.42 28.47 5.07
CA PRO A 3 -25.20 28.11 6.47
C PRO A 3 -25.30 26.58 6.65
N PHE A 4 -25.13 25.93 7.79
CA PHE A 4 -24.49 26.15 9.09
C PHE A 4 -24.55 24.75 9.76
N VAL A 5 -23.59 24.51 10.63
CA VAL A 5 -23.31 23.28 11.38
C VAL A 5 -24.50 22.86 12.25
N SER A 6 -24.69 21.56 12.47
CA SER A 6 -25.29 21.09 13.73
C SER A 6 -24.52 19.89 14.25
N PHE A 7 -23.81 20.20 15.32
CA PHE A 7 -23.11 19.34 16.25
C PHE A 7 -24.20 18.86 17.23
N GLU A 8 -24.48 17.55 17.30
CA GLU A 8 -25.13 16.99 18.48
C GLU A 8 -24.11 16.13 19.22
N GLN A 9 -23.91 16.54 20.47
CA GLN A 9 -22.95 16.00 21.40
C GLN A 9 -23.70 15.10 22.37
N GLY A 10 -23.43 13.80 22.31
CA GLY A 10 -23.87 12.83 23.30
C GLY A 10 -22.67 12.06 23.82
N ALA A 11 -21.99 12.63 24.81
CA ALA A 11 -21.00 11.91 25.59
C ALA A 11 -21.67 10.75 26.36
N SER A 12 -21.17 9.54 26.20
CA SER A 12 -21.28 8.53 27.25
C SER A 12 -20.02 7.67 27.27
N ILE A 13 -19.15 8.05 28.20
CA ILE A 13 -18.36 7.19 29.10
C ILE A 13 -18.35 5.69 28.77
N GLY A 14 -17.14 5.14 28.65
CA GLY A 14 -16.94 3.73 28.32
C GLY A 14 -17.58 2.77 29.31
N ALA A 15 -17.88 1.57 28.84
CA ALA A 15 -17.33 0.34 29.41
C ALA A 15 -17.80 -0.90 28.62
N HIS A 16 -16.97 -1.94 28.71
CA HIS A 16 -17.32 -3.35 28.62
C HIS A 16 -17.78 -3.94 27.26
N SER A 17 -16.80 -4.53 26.58
CA SER A 17 -16.76 -5.96 26.25
C SER A 17 -18.11 -6.69 26.15
N HIS A 18 -18.77 -6.64 25.00
CA HIS A 18 -19.76 -7.65 24.65
C HIS A 18 -19.55 -8.09 23.20
N ALA A 19 -19.05 -9.32 23.07
CA ALA A 19 -19.01 -10.07 21.84
C ALA A 19 -20.43 -10.19 21.27
N MET A 20 -20.69 -9.51 20.16
CA MET A 20 -21.95 -9.60 19.43
C MET A 20 -21.74 -10.55 18.24
N TRP A 21 -21.88 -11.85 18.51
CA TRP A 21 -22.03 -12.89 17.51
C TRP A 21 -23.50 -12.92 17.05
N THR A 22 -23.79 -12.41 15.87
CA THR A 22 -25.09 -12.60 15.21
C THR A 22 -24.94 -13.58 14.05
N ASN A 23 -25.51 -14.77 14.24
CA ASN A 23 -26.06 -15.71 13.25
C ASN A 23 -25.48 -15.71 11.83
N GLY A 24 -24.68 -16.74 11.50
CA GLY A 24 -24.49 -17.20 10.11
C GLY A 24 -23.04 -17.43 9.66
N ASP A 25 -22.04 -16.97 10.41
CA ASP A 25 -20.65 -17.11 9.99
C ASP A 25 -20.14 -18.55 10.20
N VAL A 26 -20.09 -19.34 9.13
CA VAL A 26 -19.21 -20.52 9.07
C VAL A 26 -17.77 -20.00 9.15
N ARG A 27 -17.26 -19.79 10.36
CA ARG A 27 -15.87 -19.34 10.58
C ARG A 27 -14.94 -20.56 10.50
N PRO A 28 -14.06 -20.67 9.49
CA PRO A 28 -13.04 -21.70 9.50
C PRO A 28 -12.13 -21.47 10.71
N SER A 29 -11.98 -22.53 11.51
CA SER A 29 -11.46 -22.52 12.88
C SER A 29 -9.95 -22.25 13.01
N ASN A 30 -9.29 -21.80 11.95
CA ASN A 30 -7.83 -21.71 11.85
C ASN A 30 -7.29 -20.28 11.70
N SER A 31 -8.13 -19.23 11.68
CA SER A 31 -7.68 -17.83 11.67
C SER A 31 -7.67 -17.14 13.05
N MET A 32 -8.05 -17.86 14.11
CA MET A 32 -8.21 -17.32 15.45
C MET A 32 -6.93 -17.45 16.28
N ILE A 33 -6.05 -16.45 16.20
CA ILE A 33 -5.16 -16.15 17.33
C ILE A 33 -5.91 -15.12 18.19
N ASN A 34 -6.45 -15.54 19.34
CA ASN A 34 -7.17 -14.70 20.33
C ASN A 34 -8.48 -14.00 19.89
N GLY A 35 -9.20 -14.54 18.90
CA GLY A 35 -10.56 -14.07 18.58
C GLY A 35 -10.65 -12.72 17.86
N THR A 36 -9.53 -12.14 17.45
CA THR A 36 -9.47 -10.93 16.61
C THR A 36 -9.11 -11.33 15.19
N THR A 37 -10.09 -11.33 14.28
CA THR A 37 -9.81 -11.32 12.83
C THR A 37 -9.21 -9.97 12.45
N ASP A 38 -8.16 -9.95 11.65
CA ASP A 38 -7.58 -8.71 11.13
C ASP A 38 -8.56 -8.00 10.17
N ASP A 39 -8.41 -6.69 9.99
CA ASP A 39 -9.34 -5.93 9.13
C ASP A 39 -9.34 -6.39 7.67
N LEU A 40 -8.28 -7.07 7.21
CA LEU A 40 -8.22 -7.67 5.88
C LEU A 40 -9.25 -8.80 5.71
N TRP A 41 -9.64 -9.46 6.79
CA TRP A 41 -10.69 -10.49 6.79
C TRP A 41 -12.01 -9.96 6.23
N LYS A 42 -12.32 -8.66 6.46
CA LYS A 42 -13.54 -8.03 5.92
C LYS A 42 -13.48 -7.88 4.39
N LEU A 43 -12.28 -7.89 3.81
CA LEU A 43 -12.04 -7.73 2.38
C LEU A 43 -11.92 -9.08 1.67
N ASP A 44 -11.18 -10.02 2.25
CA ASP A 44 -10.80 -11.28 1.60
C ASP A 44 -11.46 -12.54 2.20
N GLY A 45 -12.23 -12.40 3.28
CA GLY A 45 -12.92 -13.52 3.93
C GLY A 45 -11.97 -14.58 4.50
N GLY A 46 -10.69 -14.22 4.72
CA GLY A 46 -9.65 -15.13 5.17
C GLY A 46 -8.83 -15.79 4.08
N ASN A 47 -9.17 -15.57 2.81
CA ASN A 47 -8.45 -16.16 1.69
C ASN A 47 -7.42 -15.16 1.14
N ARG A 48 -6.15 -15.32 1.52
CA ARG A 48 -5.06 -14.40 1.14
C ARG A 48 -4.73 -14.55 -0.35
N GLN A 49 -5.27 -13.65 -1.16
CA GLN A 49 -5.09 -13.65 -2.62
C GLN A 49 -4.15 -12.53 -3.07
N VAL A 50 -3.33 -12.83 -4.08
CA VAL A 50 -2.39 -11.86 -4.66
C VAL A 50 -3.06 -11.01 -5.73
N THR A 51 -3.88 -11.61 -6.57
CA THR A 51 -4.60 -10.96 -7.67
C THR A 51 -6.11 -11.21 -7.56
N GLY A 52 -6.92 -10.49 -8.34
CA GLY A 52 -8.38 -10.64 -8.36
C GLY A 52 -9.13 -9.60 -7.53
N ARG A 53 -10.46 -9.72 -7.48
CA ARG A 53 -11.35 -8.70 -6.87
C ARG A 53 -11.11 -8.50 -5.38
N GLN A 54 -10.61 -9.53 -4.70
CA GLN A 54 -10.31 -9.54 -3.26
C GLN A 54 -8.80 -9.68 -3.00
N GLY A 55 -7.95 -9.36 -3.99
CA GLY A 55 -6.51 -9.42 -3.83
C GLY A 55 -6.02 -8.35 -2.86
N THR A 56 -5.51 -8.76 -1.70
CA THR A 56 -5.04 -7.86 -0.64
C THR A 56 -3.52 -7.70 -0.61
N ALA A 57 -2.76 -8.46 -1.41
CA ALA A 57 -1.29 -8.37 -1.43
C ALA A 57 -0.77 -6.98 -1.87
N GLY A 58 -1.53 -6.28 -2.73
CA GLY A 58 -1.18 -4.95 -3.24
C GLY A 58 -1.11 -3.85 -2.17
N LEU A 59 -1.63 -4.10 -0.98
CA LEU A 59 -1.50 -3.20 0.18
C LEU A 59 -0.05 -3.16 0.70
N PHE A 60 0.67 -4.28 0.58
CA PHE A 60 2.01 -4.44 1.13
C PHE A 60 3.07 -4.25 0.04
N THR A 61 2.85 -4.83 -1.14
CA THR A 61 3.82 -4.85 -2.24
C THR A 61 3.26 -4.23 -3.50
N THR A 62 4.14 -3.86 -4.42
CA THR A 62 3.75 -3.36 -5.73
C THR A 62 3.58 -4.51 -6.72
N PHE A 63 2.65 -4.36 -7.65
CA PHE A 63 2.48 -5.28 -8.77
C PHE A 63 2.42 -4.47 -10.07
N PRO A 64 3.03 -4.96 -11.15
CA PRO A 64 2.98 -4.30 -12.44
C PRO A 64 1.54 -4.27 -12.97
N ALA A 65 1.22 -3.24 -13.73
CA ALA A 65 -0.05 -3.15 -14.42
C ALA A 65 -0.21 -4.32 -15.43
N PRO A 66 -1.45 -4.76 -15.71
CA PRO A 66 -1.71 -5.91 -16.59
C PRO A 66 -1.08 -5.80 -18.00
N TYR A 67 -0.94 -4.57 -18.51
CA TYR A 67 -0.42 -4.28 -19.85
C TYR A 67 1.11 -4.10 -19.90
N MET A 68 1.80 -4.18 -18.76
CA MET A 68 3.25 -3.97 -18.69
C MET A 68 4.03 -5.25 -18.91
N SER A 69 5.01 -5.19 -19.81
CA SER A 69 5.98 -6.27 -19.96
C SER A 69 7.02 -6.23 -18.83
N THR A 70 7.70 -7.36 -18.59
CA THR A 70 8.79 -7.42 -17.61
C THR A 70 9.89 -6.42 -17.91
N TRP A 71 10.23 -6.27 -19.20
CA TRP A 71 11.26 -5.32 -19.64
C TRP A 71 10.80 -3.86 -19.51
N GLY A 72 9.54 -3.57 -19.89
CA GLY A 72 8.94 -2.25 -19.69
C GLY A 72 8.90 -1.85 -18.22
N SER A 73 8.52 -2.78 -17.34
CA SER A 73 8.51 -2.57 -15.89
C SER A 73 9.91 -2.32 -15.33
N LEU A 74 10.92 -3.05 -15.80
CA LEU A 74 12.30 -2.83 -15.37
C LEU A 74 12.78 -1.42 -15.75
N LEU A 75 12.57 -1.01 -17.01
CA LEU A 75 12.95 0.32 -17.47
C LEU A 75 12.20 1.43 -16.74
N ASP A 76 10.90 1.26 -16.51
CA ASP A 76 10.07 2.19 -15.73
C ASP A 76 10.64 2.39 -14.32
N GLN A 77 11.05 1.31 -13.63
CA GLN A 77 11.65 1.41 -12.31
C GLN A 77 13.06 2.04 -12.33
N ILE A 78 13.89 1.73 -13.32
CA ILE A 78 15.22 2.36 -13.45
C ILE A 78 15.08 3.86 -13.67
N ILE A 79 14.22 4.28 -14.60
CA ILE A 79 14.02 5.69 -14.95
C ILE A 79 13.37 6.44 -13.78
N GLY A 80 12.32 5.89 -13.17
CA GLY A 80 11.67 6.50 -12.01
C GLY A 80 12.63 6.70 -10.84
N THR A 81 13.49 5.71 -10.57
CA THR A 81 14.51 5.80 -9.52
C THR A 81 15.57 6.85 -9.83
N ALA A 82 16.04 6.93 -11.09
CA ALA A 82 17.02 7.93 -11.50
C ALA A 82 16.48 9.36 -11.38
N ILE A 83 15.22 9.58 -11.77
CA ILE A 83 14.56 10.88 -11.64
C ILE A 83 14.39 11.25 -10.16
N LEU A 84 13.88 10.32 -9.32
CA LEU A 84 13.72 10.58 -7.90
C LEU A 84 15.07 10.92 -7.24
N ALA A 85 16.09 10.10 -7.46
CA ALA A 85 17.43 10.33 -6.93
C ALA A 85 18.01 11.67 -7.40
N GLY A 86 17.86 11.99 -8.69
CA GLY A 86 18.30 13.28 -9.26
C GLY A 86 17.63 14.48 -8.60
N LEU A 87 16.31 14.42 -8.37
CA LEU A 87 15.55 15.49 -7.72
C LEU A 87 15.88 15.62 -6.23
N ILE A 88 16.14 14.50 -5.54
CA ILE A 88 16.60 14.53 -4.14
C ILE A 88 18.00 15.13 -4.04
N CYS A 89 18.92 14.76 -4.92
CA CYS A 89 20.24 15.39 -5.01
C CYS A 89 20.13 16.89 -5.29
N LEU A 90 19.18 17.30 -6.14
CA LEU A 90 18.93 18.71 -6.45
C LEU A 90 18.53 19.52 -5.22
N ILE A 91 17.59 19.02 -4.40
CA ILE A 91 17.13 19.75 -3.20
C ILE A 91 18.12 19.68 -2.03
N THR A 92 19.00 18.68 -2.01
CA THR A 92 20.02 18.51 -0.96
C THR A 92 21.35 19.18 -1.30
N ASP A 93 21.52 19.67 -2.53
CA ASP A 93 22.72 20.40 -2.93
C ASP A 93 22.85 21.72 -2.15
N LYS A 94 24.00 21.86 -1.46
CA LYS A 94 24.37 23.03 -0.67
C LYS A 94 24.42 24.32 -1.51
N ARG A 95 24.62 24.22 -2.83
CA ARG A 95 24.66 25.37 -3.76
C ARG A 95 23.32 26.10 -3.85
N HIS A 96 22.21 25.40 -3.67
CA HIS A 96 20.87 25.99 -3.73
C HIS A 96 20.45 26.69 -2.44
N ARG A 97 21.21 26.55 -1.35
CA ARG A 97 20.97 27.21 -0.05
C ARG A 97 19.52 27.09 0.44
N ILE A 98 18.89 25.94 0.19
CA ILE A 98 17.53 25.67 0.67
C ILE A 98 17.56 25.58 2.19
N PRO A 99 16.66 26.29 2.91
CA PRO A 99 16.61 26.18 4.37
C PRO A 99 16.24 24.76 4.78
N VAL A 100 16.93 24.21 5.78
CA VAL A 100 16.80 22.79 6.19
C VAL A 100 15.37 22.37 6.52
N GLY A 101 14.53 23.28 7.00
CA GLY A 101 13.12 23.02 7.29
C GLY A 101 12.25 22.75 6.05
N PHE A 102 12.68 23.19 4.86
CA PHE A 102 11.95 22.98 3.61
C PHE A 102 12.34 21.68 2.89
N VAL A 103 13.45 21.05 3.27
CA VAL A 103 13.91 19.81 2.61
C VAL A 103 12.89 18.66 2.78
N PRO A 104 12.35 18.36 3.98
CA PRO A 104 11.36 17.30 4.15
C PRO A 104 10.04 17.49 3.35
N PRO A 105 9.37 18.67 3.39
CA PRO A 105 8.15 18.86 2.60
C PRO A 105 8.41 18.85 1.09
N LEU A 106 9.56 19.37 0.62
CA LEU A 106 9.94 19.29 -0.79
C LEU A 106 10.21 17.86 -1.24
N ALA A 107 10.90 17.05 -0.41
CA ALA A 107 11.10 15.63 -0.69
C ALA A 107 9.77 14.88 -0.79
N GLY A 108 8.83 15.15 0.13
CA GLY A 108 7.48 14.57 0.08
C GLY A 108 6.69 15.00 -1.17
N ALA A 109 6.80 16.27 -1.57
CA ALA A 109 6.15 16.77 -2.79
C ALA A 109 6.73 16.09 -4.04
N ILE A 110 8.06 15.94 -4.13
CA ILE A 110 8.73 15.22 -5.21
C ILE A 110 8.28 13.77 -5.25
N MET A 111 8.30 13.07 -4.10
CA MET A 111 7.83 11.68 -4.02
C MET A 111 6.38 11.55 -4.50
N SER A 112 5.50 12.48 -4.10
CA SER A 112 4.09 12.48 -4.51
C SER A 112 3.95 12.69 -6.02
N MET A 113 4.73 13.60 -6.60
CA MET A 113 4.71 13.88 -8.03
C MET A 113 5.17 12.67 -8.85
N VAL A 114 6.27 12.02 -8.43
CA VAL A 114 6.79 10.81 -9.09
C VAL A 114 5.83 9.63 -8.90
N ALA A 115 5.19 9.50 -7.74
CA ALA A 115 4.16 8.49 -7.51
C ALA A 115 2.94 8.66 -8.44
N MET A 116 2.52 9.90 -8.72
CA MET A 116 1.43 10.14 -9.66
C MET A 116 1.81 9.84 -11.12
N THR A 117 3.07 10.07 -11.51
CA THR A 117 3.52 9.85 -12.89
C THR A 117 3.91 8.40 -13.19
N PHE A 118 4.55 7.70 -12.25
CA PHE A 118 5.03 6.32 -12.41
C PHE A 118 4.16 5.27 -11.68
N GLY A 119 3.21 5.70 -10.85
CA GLY A 119 2.37 4.81 -10.06
C GLY A 119 1.44 3.93 -10.88
N ALA A 120 0.92 4.43 -12.00
CA ALA A 120 0.00 3.68 -12.86
C ALA A 120 0.67 2.48 -13.56
N ASN A 121 1.98 2.52 -13.80
CA ASN A 121 2.69 1.47 -14.54
C ASN A 121 3.12 0.32 -13.63
N GLY A 122 3.94 0.62 -12.62
CA GLY A 122 4.59 -0.36 -11.75
C GLY A 122 4.31 -0.16 -10.26
N GLY A 123 3.36 0.70 -9.89
CA GLY A 123 3.00 0.95 -8.49
C GLY A 123 4.03 1.77 -7.70
N PHE A 124 4.95 2.48 -8.38
CA PHE A 124 6.02 3.26 -7.73
C PHE A 124 6.84 2.37 -6.76
N ALA A 125 7.38 1.26 -7.27
CA ALA A 125 8.23 0.38 -6.44
C ALA A 125 9.48 1.13 -6.00
N ILE A 126 10.27 1.66 -6.95
CA ILE A 126 11.40 2.62 -6.94
C ILE A 126 12.54 2.35 -5.92
N ASN A 127 12.29 1.54 -4.90
CA ASN A 127 13.16 1.23 -3.80
C ASN A 127 13.02 -0.27 -3.51
N PRO A 128 14.10 -1.06 -3.68
CA PRO A 128 14.07 -2.49 -3.45
C PRO A 128 13.69 -2.84 -2.00
N ALA A 129 14.03 -2.01 -1.00
CA ALA A 129 13.65 -2.25 0.39
C ALA A 129 12.14 -2.03 0.65
N ARG A 130 11.52 -1.08 -0.07
CA ARG A 130 10.07 -0.77 0.00
C ARG A 130 9.21 -1.87 -0.58
N ASP A 131 9.80 -2.77 -1.37
CA ASP A 131 9.08 -3.84 -2.04
C ASP A 131 9.48 -5.23 -1.55
N LEU A 132 10.77 -5.53 -1.40
CA LEU A 132 11.25 -6.86 -1.00
C LEU A 132 10.86 -7.23 0.44
N GLY A 133 11.00 -6.30 1.39
CA GLY A 133 10.65 -6.56 2.80
C GLY A 133 9.17 -6.92 2.96
N PRO A 134 8.24 -6.07 2.46
CA PRO A 134 6.82 -6.39 2.45
C PRO A 134 6.48 -7.64 1.65
N ARG A 135 7.24 -7.99 0.60
CA ARG A 135 7.01 -9.22 -0.19
C ARG A 135 7.40 -10.49 0.54
N LEU A 136 8.47 -10.45 1.31
CA LEU A 136 8.81 -11.54 2.23
C LEU A 136 7.78 -11.67 3.35
N PHE A 137 7.26 -10.54 3.86
CA PHE A 137 6.17 -10.56 4.82
C PHE A 137 4.90 -11.22 4.26
N THR A 138 4.46 -10.85 3.05
CA THR A 138 3.27 -11.47 2.44
C THR A 138 3.46 -12.96 2.15
N LEU A 139 4.68 -13.39 1.79
CA LEU A 139 5.00 -14.82 1.67
C LEU A 139 4.75 -15.55 3.00
N CYS A 140 5.24 -15.00 4.12
CA CYS A 140 5.04 -15.58 5.47
C CYS A 140 3.59 -15.48 5.95
N ALA A 141 2.85 -14.45 5.53
CA ALA A 141 1.45 -14.22 5.92
C ALA A 141 0.44 -15.12 5.18
N GLY A 142 0.91 -16.05 4.34
CA GLY A 142 0.07 -17.06 3.69
C GLY A 142 -0.44 -16.69 2.30
N TYR A 143 0.07 -15.64 1.66
CA TYR A 143 -0.24 -15.33 0.26
C TYR A 143 0.44 -16.28 -0.75
N GLY A 144 1.42 -17.07 -0.30
CA GLY A 144 2.10 -18.08 -1.10
C GLY A 144 3.10 -17.51 -2.11
N TRP A 145 3.67 -18.39 -2.94
CA TRP A 145 4.72 -18.04 -3.91
C TRP A 145 4.24 -17.18 -5.09
N GLU A 146 2.93 -17.04 -5.26
CA GLU A 146 2.35 -16.17 -6.29
C GLU A 146 2.80 -14.71 -6.14
N VAL A 147 3.20 -14.30 -4.93
CA VAL A 147 3.77 -12.96 -4.70
C VAL A 147 5.07 -12.73 -5.46
N PHE A 148 5.79 -13.75 -5.94
CA PHE A 148 7.00 -13.57 -6.77
C PHE A 148 6.75 -13.82 -8.26
N ARG A 149 5.52 -14.18 -8.64
CA ARG A 149 5.20 -14.52 -10.02
C ARG A 149 4.76 -13.29 -10.79
N PHE A 150 5.38 -13.08 -11.95
CA PHE A 150 4.88 -12.12 -12.93
C PHE A 150 3.63 -12.72 -13.58
N VAL A 151 2.46 -12.18 -13.28
CA VAL A 151 1.20 -12.59 -13.93
C VAL A 151 1.10 -11.80 -15.22
N TYR A 152 1.38 -12.45 -16.35
CA TYR A 152 0.97 -11.93 -17.64
C TYR A 152 -0.56 -11.92 -17.66
N ALA A 153 -1.18 -10.75 -17.80
CA ALA A 153 -2.52 -10.72 -18.35
C ALA A 153 -2.38 -11.10 -19.83
N ALA A 154 -2.47 -12.41 -20.12
CA ALA A 154 -2.83 -12.83 -21.45
C ALA A 154 -4.23 -12.27 -21.70
N CYS A 155 -4.33 -11.33 -22.64
CA CYS A 155 -5.61 -10.91 -23.20
C CYS A 155 -6.25 -12.07 -23.95
#